data_AF-A0ABD6AV48-F1
#
_entry.id   AF-A0ABD6AV48-F1
#
_cell.length_a   1.000
_cell.length_b   1.000
_cell.length_c   1.000
_cell.angle_alpha   90.00
_cell.angle_beta   90.00
_cell.angle_gamma   90.00
#
_symmetry.space_group_name_H-M   'P 1'
#
loop_
_entity.id
_entity.type
_entity.pdbx_description
1 polymer ?
#
loop_
_entity_poly.entity_id
_entity_poly.type
_entity_poly.pdbx_seq_one_letter_code
_entity_poly.pdbx_strand_id
1 'polypeptide(L)'
;MELSSFTAKQIASEADCSTREGYESELDYYQQREYTYIPMPEDGRYYHVGMGELCEIDSNQYVEPDTEILTVFSILEKYDFALIDWYENLVTGDSAVYIADQLDGADASELAMEVLEDAEAVRERYPDDDVIDDFIFAIKSTNELRYSIITLADVNKRRARELFYRVFSEFEVLLSTLVENEYPDSTSLFYDASPEAIGRWQKSKIDDLVVHISEHMYLSTLMDIVGKSQSLRREFGYESRSQFKKDLGGLIQLRNRIMHPTKTLVHDTEDLSKTISRLQRAINAVDEFHRDETESEFPIPDAGTKLLYSG
;
A
#
# COMPACT_ATOMS: atom_id res chain seq x y z
N MET A 1 2.93 6.79 -10.70
CA MET A 1 1.93 5.68 -10.62
C MET A 1 0.88 6.03 -9.56
N GLU A 2 -0.43 5.86 -9.79
CA GLU A 2 -1.46 6.18 -8.77
C GLU A 2 -1.64 5.02 -7.78
N LEU A 3 -0.98 5.11 -6.61
CA LEU A 3 -1.08 4.12 -5.53
C LEU A 3 -1.96 4.58 -4.35
N SER A 4 -2.41 5.83 -4.35
CA SER A 4 -3.23 6.45 -3.31
C SER A 4 -4.55 5.72 -3.02
N SER A 5 -5.07 4.92 -3.96
CA SER A 5 -6.27 4.10 -3.77
C SER A 5 -6.11 2.92 -2.78
N PHE A 6 -4.87 2.66 -2.34
CA PHE A 6 -4.52 1.57 -1.42
C PHE A 6 -4.28 2.14 -0.02
N THR A 7 -5.28 2.03 0.84
CA THR A 7 -5.31 2.73 2.13
C THR A 7 -5.37 1.81 3.33
N ALA A 8 -4.99 2.33 4.50
CA ALA A 8 -4.92 1.64 5.78
C ALA A 8 -6.21 0.87 6.11
N LYS A 9 -7.38 1.52 5.94
CA LYS A 9 -8.69 0.91 6.21
C LYS A 9 -8.95 -0.39 5.46
N GLN A 10 -8.35 -0.55 4.28
CA GLN A 10 -8.60 -1.73 3.43
C GLN A 10 -7.83 -2.98 3.88
N ILE A 11 -6.84 -2.82 4.77
CA ILE A 11 -6.07 -3.93 5.35
C ILE A 11 -6.26 -4.05 6.86
N ALA A 12 -6.83 -3.06 7.53
CA ALA A 12 -7.05 -3.12 8.97
C ALA A 12 -7.98 -4.27 9.40
N SER A 13 -7.79 -4.70 10.63
CA SER A 13 -8.68 -5.61 11.35
C SER A 13 -9.32 -4.84 12.50
N GLU A 14 -10.51 -5.26 12.93
CA GLU A 14 -11.11 -4.73 14.16
C GLU A 14 -10.16 -4.94 15.36
N ALA A 15 -10.01 -3.91 16.20
CA ALA A 15 -9.13 -3.96 17.35
C ALA A 15 -9.94 -4.30 18.61
N ASP A 16 -9.68 -5.47 19.17
CA ASP A 16 -10.20 -5.85 20.48
C ASP A 16 -9.38 -5.15 21.57
N CYS A 17 -9.97 -4.12 22.18
CA CYS A 17 -9.28 -3.22 23.10
C CYS A 17 -9.67 -3.52 24.55
N SER A 18 -8.75 -3.21 25.47
CA SER A 18 -8.99 -3.29 26.91
C SER A 18 -8.66 -1.97 27.61
N THR A 19 -8.69 -1.97 28.93
CA THR A 19 -8.19 -0.89 29.78
C THR A 19 -7.05 -1.40 30.67
N ARG A 20 -6.24 -0.49 31.18
CA ARG A 20 -5.16 -0.80 32.13
C ARG A 20 -5.64 -1.55 33.37
N GLU A 21 -6.86 -1.29 33.83
CA GLU A 21 -7.44 -1.96 34.99
C GLU A 21 -8.04 -3.34 34.66
N GLY A 22 -8.49 -3.54 33.42
CA GLY A 22 -9.19 -4.74 32.98
C GLY A 22 -8.31 -5.83 32.36
N TYR A 23 -7.24 -5.44 31.65
CA TYR A 23 -6.55 -6.36 30.73
C TYR A 23 -6.00 -7.63 31.40
N GLU A 24 -5.52 -7.54 32.65
CA GLU A 24 -4.97 -8.70 33.37
C GLU A 24 -6.02 -9.79 33.58
N SER A 25 -7.27 -9.39 33.84
CA SER A 25 -8.39 -10.32 34.04
C SER A 25 -8.88 -10.95 32.73
N GLU A 26 -8.51 -10.36 31.59
CA GLU A 26 -8.89 -10.77 30.24
C GLU A 26 -7.77 -11.55 29.52
N LEU A 27 -6.58 -11.68 30.11
CA LEU A 27 -5.42 -12.30 29.46
C LEU A 27 -5.71 -13.71 28.92
N ASP A 28 -6.42 -14.54 29.68
CA ASP A 28 -6.78 -15.89 29.26
C ASP A 28 -7.62 -15.88 27.96
N TYR A 29 -8.52 -14.90 27.81
CA TYR A 29 -9.33 -14.73 26.61
C TYR A 29 -8.46 -14.36 25.40
N TYR A 30 -7.56 -13.38 25.55
CA TYR A 30 -6.69 -12.95 24.45
C TYR A 30 -5.69 -14.04 24.04
N GLN A 31 -5.13 -14.78 25.01
CA GLN A 31 -4.24 -15.91 24.75
C GLN A 31 -4.95 -17.05 24.02
N GLN A 32 -6.18 -17.39 24.42
CA GLN A 32 -6.96 -18.45 23.75
C GLN A 32 -7.31 -18.12 22.30
N ARG A 33 -7.37 -16.83 21.96
CA ARG A 33 -7.62 -16.33 20.59
C ARG A 33 -6.35 -16.00 19.82
N GLU A 34 -5.18 -16.31 20.38
CA GLU A 34 -3.88 -16.11 19.76
C GLU A 34 -3.59 -14.64 19.39
N TYR A 35 -4.16 -13.68 20.13
CA TYR A 35 -3.82 -12.27 19.96
C TYR A 35 -2.36 -12.03 20.35
N THR A 36 -1.67 -11.22 19.54
CA THR A 36 -0.29 -10.82 19.82
C THR A 36 -0.23 -9.58 20.72
N TYR A 37 -1.20 -8.68 20.57
CA TYR A 37 -1.27 -7.39 21.25
C TYR A 37 -2.67 -7.15 21.82
N ILE A 38 -2.73 -6.51 22.98
CA ILE A 38 -3.96 -6.01 23.59
C ILE A 38 -3.83 -4.48 23.67
N PRO A 39 -4.36 -3.74 22.68
CA PRO A 39 -4.32 -2.28 22.72
C PRO A 39 -5.20 -1.73 23.86
N MET A 40 -4.70 -0.69 24.54
CA MET A 40 -5.42 0.11 25.53
C MET A 40 -5.26 1.60 25.16
N PRO A 41 -5.92 2.06 24.09
CA PRO A 41 -5.67 3.38 23.51
C PRO A 41 -5.94 4.53 24.50
N GLU A 42 -7.00 4.43 25.31
CA GLU A 42 -7.35 5.44 26.33
C GLU A 42 -6.26 5.61 27.39
N ASP A 43 -5.50 4.55 27.67
CA ASP A 43 -4.38 4.57 28.60
C ASP A 43 -3.04 4.93 27.92
N GLY A 44 -3.02 5.06 26.59
CA GLY A 44 -1.80 5.22 25.78
C GLY A 44 -0.85 4.02 25.91
N ARG A 45 -1.38 2.82 26.12
CA ARG A 45 -0.62 1.60 26.43
C ARG A 45 -1.08 0.42 25.59
N TYR A 46 -0.26 -0.61 25.48
CA TYR A 46 -0.70 -1.92 25.02
C TYR A 46 0.05 -3.01 25.78
N TYR A 47 -0.54 -4.20 25.86
CA TYR A 47 0.12 -5.37 26.40
C TYR A 47 0.60 -6.29 25.28
N HIS A 48 1.89 -6.59 25.25
CA HIS A 48 2.45 -7.57 24.31
C HIS A 48 2.32 -8.97 24.91
N VAL A 49 1.40 -9.78 24.39
CA VAL A 49 1.04 -11.09 24.97
C VAL A 49 2.24 -12.05 24.98
N GLY A 50 2.98 -12.12 23.87
CA GLY A 50 4.15 -13.01 23.74
C GLY A 50 5.35 -12.63 24.63
N MET A 51 5.56 -11.35 24.90
CA MET A 51 6.66 -10.87 25.75
C MET A 51 6.25 -10.74 27.23
N GLY A 52 4.95 -10.65 27.51
CA GLY A 52 4.41 -10.51 28.85
C GLY A 52 4.68 -9.14 29.46
N GLU A 53 4.71 -8.09 28.64
CA GLU A 53 5.07 -6.73 29.06
C GLU A 53 4.05 -5.68 28.62
N LEU A 54 3.97 -4.61 29.41
CA LEU A 54 3.17 -3.43 29.14
C LEU A 54 4.03 -2.37 28.46
N CYS A 55 3.63 -1.97 27.27
CA CYS A 55 4.33 -1.03 26.39
C CYS A 55 3.53 0.28 26.23
N GLU A 56 4.18 1.32 25.72
CA GLU A 56 3.54 2.60 25.38
C GLU A 56 3.11 2.61 23.92
N ILE A 57 1.94 3.18 23.64
CA ILE A 57 1.52 3.48 22.27
C ILE A 57 2.11 4.84 21.91
N ASP A 58 2.96 4.88 20.89
CA ASP A 58 3.50 6.12 20.33
C ASP A 58 2.44 6.80 19.46
N SER A 59 2.37 8.13 19.51
CA SER A 59 1.52 8.94 18.62
C SER A 59 1.67 8.61 17.13
N ASN A 60 2.87 8.17 16.69
CA ASN A 60 3.13 7.77 15.30
C ASN A 60 2.54 6.39 14.93
N GLN A 61 2.00 5.65 15.89
CA GLN A 61 1.26 4.42 15.62
C GLN A 61 -0.18 4.69 15.19
N TYR A 62 -0.72 5.88 15.47
CA TYR A 62 -2.04 6.28 14.98
C TYR A 62 -1.94 6.71 13.52
N VAL A 63 -2.84 6.18 12.69
CA VAL A 63 -2.91 6.49 11.27
C VAL A 63 -4.34 6.76 10.85
N GLU A 64 -4.50 7.71 9.93
CA GLU A 64 -5.80 7.97 9.31
C GLU A 64 -6.25 6.77 8.46
N PRO A 65 -7.57 6.52 8.33
CA PRO A 65 -8.12 5.46 7.49
C PRO A 65 -7.61 5.49 6.04
N ASP A 66 -7.40 6.69 5.51
CA ASP A 66 -6.97 6.93 4.12
C ASP A 66 -5.45 7.03 3.96
N THR A 67 -4.68 6.78 5.04
CA THR A 67 -3.22 6.69 4.98
C THR A 67 -2.79 5.63 3.97
N GLU A 68 -1.87 5.95 3.07
CA GLU A 68 -1.36 5.01 2.07
C GLU A 68 -0.75 3.78 2.74
N ILE A 69 -1.04 2.58 2.20
CA ILE A 69 -0.57 1.30 2.75
C ILE A 69 0.97 1.26 2.88
N LEU A 70 1.71 1.91 1.98
CA LEU A 70 3.18 1.95 2.06
C LEU A 70 3.67 2.74 3.29
N THR A 71 3.00 3.83 3.64
CA THR A 71 3.28 4.60 4.85
C THR A 71 3.02 3.75 6.09
N VAL A 72 1.90 3.00 6.10
CA VAL A 72 1.60 2.05 7.18
C VAL A 72 2.69 0.98 7.30
N PHE A 73 3.17 0.44 6.19
CA PHE A 73 4.25 -0.55 6.23
C PHE A 73 5.53 0.02 6.85
N SER A 74 5.87 1.29 6.58
CA SER A 74 7.01 1.94 7.23
C SER A 74 6.82 2.24 8.72
N ILE A 75 5.58 2.36 9.18
CA ILE A 75 5.26 2.39 10.63
C ILE A 75 5.53 1.01 11.22
N LEU A 76 5.08 -0.07 10.56
CA LEU A 76 5.32 -1.45 10.99
C LEU A 76 6.80 -1.89 10.93
N GLU A 77 7.68 -1.16 10.24
CA GLU A 77 9.14 -1.37 10.33
C GLU A 77 9.71 -0.98 11.69
N LYS A 78 9.01 -0.10 12.42
CA LYS A 78 9.49 0.51 13.68
C LYS A 78 8.64 0.13 14.89
N TYR A 79 7.35 -0.10 14.68
CA TYR A 79 6.37 -0.35 15.71
C TYR A 79 5.68 -1.71 15.49
N ASP A 80 5.14 -2.27 16.56
CA ASP A 80 4.50 -3.59 16.57
C ASP A 80 3.19 -3.64 15.77
N PHE A 81 2.48 -2.51 15.73
CA PHE A 81 1.24 -2.32 15.00
C PHE A 81 0.99 -0.83 14.71
N ALA A 82 0.05 -0.56 13.80
CA ALA A 82 -0.61 0.74 13.64
C ALA A 82 -2.07 0.66 14.09
N LEU A 83 -2.62 1.75 14.61
CA LEU A 83 -4.02 1.88 15.02
C LEU A 83 -4.73 2.94 14.18
N ILE A 84 -5.99 2.69 13.88
CA ILE A 84 -6.93 3.66 13.33
C ILE A 84 -7.94 3.96 14.43
N ASP A 85 -8.12 5.24 14.75
CA ASP A 85 -9.26 5.72 15.55
C ASP A 85 -10.32 6.26 14.59
N TRP A 86 -11.46 5.55 14.51
CA TRP A 86 -12.54 5.93 13.62
C TRP A 86 -13.32 7.15 14.10
N TYR A 87 -13.14 7.57 15.36
CA TYR A 87 -13.90 8.69 15.92
C TYR A 87 -13.36 10.05 15.50
N GLU A 88 -12.06 10.15 15.22
CA GLU A 88 -11.47 11.33 14.55
C GLU A 88 -12.04 11.52 13.13
N ASN A 89 -12.70 10.50 12.58
CA ASN A 89 -13.27 10.48 11.24
C ASN A 89 -14.81 10.43 11.25
N LEU A 90 -15.47 10.78 12.36
CA LEU A 90 -16.93 10.89 12.41
C LEU A 90 -17.41 12.21 11.80
N VAL A 91 -18.37 12.12 10.88
CA VAL A 91 -19.06 13.29 10.31
C VAL A 91 -20.56 13.10 10.51
N THR A 92 -21.24 14.14 10.99
CA THR A 92 -22.71 14.13 11.13
C THR A 92 -23.37 14.54 9.82
N GLY A 93 -24.23 13.67 9.28
CA GLY A 93 -25.19 14.03 8.23
C GLY A 93 -26.59 14.25 8.82
N ASP A 94 -27.47 14.92 8.07
CA ASP A 94 -28.83 15.35 8.47
C ASP A 94 -29.79 14.26 9.00
N SER A 95 -29.40 12.97 9.06
CA SER A 95 -30.30 11.90 9.51
C SER A 95 -29.67 10.64 10.13
N ALA A 96 -28.34 10.58 10.31
CA ALA A 96 -27.67 9.50 11.05
C ALA A 96 -26.17 9.78 11.21
N VAL A 97 -25.58 9.23 12.28
CA VAL A 97 -24.13 9.14 12.46
C VAL A 97 -23.59 8.10 11.50
N TYR A 98 -22.91 8.54 10.45
CA TYR A 98 -22.18 7.67 9.56
C TYR A 98 -20.69 7.82 9.89
N ILE A 99 -20.00 6.68 10.06
CA ILE A 99 -18.53 6.66 9.96
C ILE A 99 -18.22 7.20 8.57
N ALA A 100 -17.55 8.35 8.50
CA ALA A 100 -17.60 9.21 7.34
C ALA A 100 -16.83 8.60 6.16
N ASP A 101 -17.56 8.08 5.19
CA ASP A 101 -17.02 7.84 3.85
C ASP A 101 -17.65 8.78 2.81
N GLN A 102 -18.71 9.54 3.13
CA GLN A 102 -19.31 10.56 2.24
C GLN A 102 -20.11 11.62 3.03
N LEU A 103 -19.65 12.90 3.06
CA LEU A 103 -20.43 14.18 3.02
C LEU A 103 -19.80 15.35 3.81
N ASP A 104 -20.13 16.57 3.36
CA ASP A 104 -19.67 17.90 3.83
C ASP A 104 -20.17 18.27 5.26
N GLY A 105 -19.26 18.62 6.16
CA GLY A 105 -19.29 19.99 6.70
C GLY A 105 -19.33 20.25 8.22
N ALA A 106 -19.45 19.25 9.11
CA ALA A 106 -19.32 19.49 10.56
C ALA A 106 -18.51 18.40 11.25
N ASP A 107 -17.49 18.81 12.01
CA ASP A 107 -16.60 17.96 12.78
C ASP A 107 -17.36 17.40 14.00
N ALA A 108 -17.82 16.16 13.89
CA ALA A 108 -18.58 15.49 14.93
C ALA A 108 -17.68 14.77 15.95
N SER A 109 -16.36 14.81 15.75
CA SER A 109 -15.40 14.10 16.61
C SER A 109 -15.44 14.62 18.05
N GLU A 110 -15.49 15.95 18.25
CA GLU A 110 -15.54 16.56 19.58
C GLU A 110 -16.79 16.13 20.35
N LEU A 111 -17.96 16.15 19.70
CA LEU A 111 -19.21 15.71 20.32
C LEU A 111 -19.23 14.20 20.58
N ALA A 112 -18.64 13.39 19.68
CA ALA A 112 -18.49 11.95 19.90
C ALA A 112 -17.64 11.64 21.14
N MET A 113 -16.55 12.38 21.33
CA MET A 113 -15.69 12.26 22.51
C MET A 113 -16.43 12.65 23.79
N GLU A 114 -17.19 13.75 23.77
CA GLU A 114 -18.03 14.15 24.92
C GLU A 114 -19.07 13.08 25.26
N VAL A 115 -19.67 12.44 24.26
CA VAL A 115 -20.65 11.36 24.45
C VAL A 115 -20.02 10.13 25.10
N LEU A 116 -18.78 9.80 24.73
CA LEU A 116 -18.04 8.70 25.35
C LEU A 116 -17.69 8.99 26.81
N GLU A 117 -17.32 10.24 27.11
CA GLU A 117 -16.97 10.67 28.46
C GLU A 117 -18.21 10.73 29.37
N ASP A 118 -19.26 11.45 28.94
CA ASP A 118 -20.50 11.62 29.69
C ASP A 118 -21.69 11.90 28.77
N ALA A 119 -22.25 10.83 28.22
CA ALA A 119 -23.47 10.90 27.41
C ALA A 119 -24.66 11.57 28.11
N GLU A 120 -24.74 11.57 29.44
CA GLU A 120 -25.86 12.19 30.15
C GLU A 120 -25.67 13.71 30.22
N ALA A 121 -24.44 14.17 30.46
CA ALA A 121 -24.11 15.59 30.35
C ALA A 121 -24.39 16.15 28.94
N VAL A 122 -24.16 15.35 27.89
CA VAL A 122 -24.52 15.72 26.50
C VAL A 122 -26.05 15.83 26.34
N ARG A 123 -26.84 14.86 26.87
CA ARG A 123 -28.31 14.96 26.85
C ARG A 123 -28.84 16.19 27.58
N GLU A 124 -28.26 16.52 28.73
CA GLU A 124 -28.66 17.70 29.51
C GLU A 124 -28.35 19.00 28.76
N ARG A 125 -27.29 19.04 27.94
CA ARG A 125 -26.91 20.19 27.12
C ARG A 125 -27.84 20.40 25.92
N TYR A 126 -28.37 19.31 25.37
CA TYR A 126 -29.30 19.31 24.23
C TYR A 126 -30.62 18.61 24.57
N PRO A 127 -31.42 19.18 25.49
CA PRO A 127 -32.69 18.59 25.87
C PRO A 127 -33.69 18.68 24.71
N ASP A 128 -34.48 17.63 24.53
CA ASP A 128 -35.53 17.51 23.49
C ASP A 128 -35.01 17.45 22.03
N ASP A 129 -33.74 17.07 21.81
CA ASP A 129 -33.20 16.79 20.48
C ASP A 129 -33.11 15.28 20.22
N ASP A 130 -34.13 14.74 19.54
CA ASP A 130 -34.18 13.31 19.17
C ASP A 130 -32.94 12.87 18.35
N VAL A 131 -32.30 13.80 17.62
CA VAL A 131 -31.07 13.53 16.86
C VAL A 131 -29.89 13.25 17.78
N ILE A 132 -29.83 13.90 18.95
CA ILE A 132 -28.77 13.68 19.95
C ILE A 132 -28.93 12.33 20.63
N ASP A 133 -30.15 11.88 20.91
CA ASP A 133 -30.36 10.54 21.46
C ASP A 133 -29.99 9.44 20.46
N ASP A 134 -30.35 9.61 19.17
CA ASP A 134 -29.92 8.72 18.10
C ASP A 134 -28.40 8.75 17.91
N PHE A 135 -27.76 9.93 18.03
CA PHE A 135 -26.31 10.10 17.99
C PHE A 135 -25.64 9.34 19.14
N ILE A 136 -26.10 9.55 20.38
CA ILE A 136 -25.59 8.86 21.57
C ILE A 136 -25.75 7.35 21.43
N PHE A 137 -26.91 6.90 20.97
CA PHE A 137 -27.16 5.48 20.73
C PHE A 137 -26.18 4.92 19.70
N ALA A 138 -25.99 5.61 18.57
CA ALA A 138 -25.04 5.22 17.54
C ALA A 138 -23.62 5.11 18.10
N ILE A 139 -23.09 6.17 18.74
CA ILE A 139 -21.76 6.19 19.35
C ILE A 139 -21.58 5.07 20.38
N LYS A 140 -22.57 4.84 21.24
CA LYS A 140 -22.49 3.74 22.23
C LYS A 140 -22.51 2.38 21.57
N SER A 141 -23.29 2.21 20.50
CA SER A 141 -23.37 0.96 19.75
C SER A 141 -22.12 0.67 18.90
N THR A 142 -21.37 1.71 18.52
CA THR A 142 -20.14 1.61 17.72
C THR A 142 -18.87 1.67 18.54
N ASN A 143 -18.95 1.81 19.87
CA ASN A 143 -17.76 1.93 20.72
C ASN A 143 -16.83 0.70 20.59
N GLU A 144 -17.39 -0.49 20.39
CA GLU A 144 -16.63 -1.72 20.13
C GLU A 144 -15.91 -1.69 18.77
N LEU A 145 -16.37 -0.85 17.83
CA LEU A 145 -15.81 -0.69 16.48
C LEU A 145 -14.93 0.56 16.35
N ARG A 146 -14.68 1.30 17.44
CA ARG A 146 -13.95 2.58 17.40
C ARG A 146 -12.53 2.40 16.88
N TYR A 147 -11.88 1.31 17.23
CA TYR A 147 -10.48 1.09 16.88
C TYR A 147 -10.32 -0.03 15.86
N SER A 148 -9.39 0.17 14.93
CA SER A 148 -8.88 -0.90 14.08
C SER A 148 -7.37 -0.97 14.18
N ILE A 149 -6.84 -2.19 14.08
CA ILE A 149 -5.42 -2.49 14.22
C ILE A 149 -4.88 -3.06 12.90
N ILE A 150 -3.66 -2.64 12.57
CA ILE A 150 -2.88 -3.19 11.46
C ILE A 150 -1.60 -3.75 12.06
N THR A 151 -1.41 -5.05 11.87
CA THR A 151 -0.23 -5.80 12.33
C THR A 151 0.54 -6.33 11.12
N LEU A 152 1.65 -7.02 11.39
CA LEU A 152 2.40 -7.73 10.35
C LEU A 152 1.54 -8.79 9.62
N ALA A 153 0.54 -9.38 10.28
CA ALA A 153 -0.37 -10.34 9.66
C ALA A 153 -1.18 -9.69 8.53
N ASP A 154 -1.54 -8.41 8.68
CA ASP A 154 -2.38 -7.67 7.74
C ASP A 154 -1.64 -7.35 6.43
N VAL A 155 -0.31 -7.23 6.46
CA VAL A 155 0.55 -7.11 5.27
C VAL A 155 0.39 -8.33 4.33
N ASN A 156 -0.01 -9.47 4.88
CA ASN A 156 -0.22 -10.70 4.11
C ASN A 156 -1.61 -10.81 3.49
N LYS A 157 -2.55 -9.90 3.83
CA LYS A 157 -3.91 -9.88 3.28
C LYS A 157 -3.88 -9.66 1.77
N ARG A 158 -4.97 -10.10 1.12
CA ARG A 158 -5.16 -9.98 -0.33
C ARG A 158 -4.97 -8.54 -0.82
N ARG A 159 -5.49 -7.55 -0.10
CA ARG A 159 -5.45 -6.15 -0.53
C ARG A 159 -4.02 -5.59 -0.60
N ALA A 160 -3.19 -5.90 0.40
CA ALA A 160 -1.77 -5.59 0.36
C ALA A 160 -1.10 -6.23 -0.87
N ARG A 161 -1.41 -7.50 -1.17
CA ARG A 161 -0.92 -8.19 -2.38
C ARG A 161 -1.31 -7.50 -3.68
N GLU A 162 -2.53 -7.00 -3.78
CA GLU A 162 -3.01 -6.24 -4.95
C GLU A 162 -2.17 -4.99 -5.22
N LEU A 163 -1.76 -4.26 -4.18
CA LEU A 163 -0.80 -3.16 -4.31
C LEU A 163 0.53 -3.65 -4.90
N PHE A 164 1.10 -4.73 -4.36
CA PHE A 164 2.34 -5.28 -4.90
C PHE A 164 2.18 -5.72 -6.36
N TYR A 165 1.08 -6.39 -6.71
CA TYR A 165 0.79 -6.80 -8.10
C TYR A 165 0.77 -5.61 -9.05
N ARG A 166 0.11 -4.50 -8.67
CA ARG A 166 0.04 -3.30 -9.50
C ARG A 166 1.43 -2.77 -9.81
N VAL A 167 2.28 -2.61 -8.80
CA VAL A 167 3.66 -2.13 -9.01
C VAL A 167 4.44 -3.07 -9.92
N PHE A 168 4.33 -4.39 -9.74
CA PHE A 168 5.03 -5.36 -10.58
C PHE A 168 4.54 -5.39 -12.02
N SER A 169 3.24 -5.22 -12.26
CA SER A 169 2.69 -5.15 -13.61
C SER A 169 3.25 -3.94 -14.36
N GLU A 170 3.25 -2.77 -13.74
CA GLU A 170 3.83 -1.56 -14.33
C GLU A 170 5.35 -1.71 -14.57
N PHE A 171 6.06 -2.32 -13.63
CA PHE A 171 7.49 -2.61 -13.78
C PHE A 171 7.79 -3.62 -14.90
N GLU A 172 6.94 -4.65 -15.08
CA GLU A 172 7.07 -5.61 -16.19
C GLU A 172 6.81 -4.93 -17.55
N VAL A 173 5.83 -4.02 -17.63
CA VAL A 173 5.53 -3.20 -18.82
C VAL A 173 6.71 -2.28 -19.17
N LEU A 174 7.27 -1.60 -18.17
CA LEU A 174 8.48 -0.79 -18.32
C LEU A 174 9.61 -1.61 -18.97
N LEU A 175 9.95 -2.75 -18.37
CA LEU A 175 11.03 -3.59 -18.88
C LEU A 175 10.74 -4.10 -20.30
N SER A 176 9.49 -4.46 -20.60
CA SER A 176 9.09 -4.89 -21.94
C SER A 176 9.32 -3.78 -22.97
N THR A 177 8.87 -2.57 -22.65
CA THR A 177 8.98 -1.38 -23.51
C THR A 177 10.44 -1.02 -23.78
N LEU A 178 11.28 -1.01 -22.75
CA LEU A 178 12.72 -0.75 -22.90
C LEU A 178 13.40 -1.80 -23.80
N VAL A 179 13.07 -3.08 -23.60
CA VAL A 179 13.61 -4.16 -24.43
C VAL A 179 13.13 -4.04 -25.89
N GLU A 180 11.86 -3.70 -26.12
CA GLU A 180 11.33 -3.46 -27.47
C GLU A 180 12.02 -2.28 -28.17
N ASN A 181 12.25 -1.17 -27.46
CA ASN A 181 12.90 0.00 -28.02
C ASN A 181 14.36 -0.26 -28.43
N GLU A 182 15.13 -0.98 -27.60
CA GLU A 182 16.53 -1.33 -27.90
C GLU A 182 16.62 -2.46 -28.94
N TYR A 183 15.64 -3.37 -28.98
CA TYR A 183 15.59 -4.51 -29.91
C TYR A 183 14.28 -4.56 -30.70
N PRO A 184 14.03 -3.64 -31.65
CA PRO A 184 12.74 -3.57 -32.36
C PRO A 184 12.41 -4.82 -33.19
N ASP A 185 13.45 -5.52 -33.65
CA ASP A 185 13.29 -6.83 -34.28
C ASP A 185 13.28 -7.93 -33.23
N SER A 186 12.08 -8.45 -32.93
CA SER A 186 11.86 -9.57 -32.02
C SER A 186 12.73 -10.81 -32.30
N THR A 187 13.15 -11.04 -33.55
CA THR A 187 13.98 -12.20 -33.88
C THR A 187 15.40 -12.11 -33.34
N SER A 188 15.88 -10.89 -33.07
CA SER A 188 17.18 -10.66 -32.43
C SER A 188 17.26 -11.23 -31.01
N LEU A 189 16.12 -11.38 -30.33
CA LEU A 189 16.02 -11.87 -28.96
C LEU A 189 15.83 -13.39 -28.86
N PHE A 190 15.82 -14.14 -29.96
CA PHE A 190 15.58 -15.60 -29.92
C PHE A 190 16.62 -16.39 -29.10
N TYR A 191 17.83 -15.87 -28.95
CA TYR A 191 18.86 -16.50 -28.13
C TYR A 191 18.68 -16.26 -26.63
N ASP A 192 17.96 -15.20 -26.26
CA ASP A 192 17.67 -14.85 -24.86
C ASP A 192 16.28 -15.32 -24.43
N ALA A 193 15.33 -15.40 -25.36
CA ALA A 193 13.96 -15.83 -25.12
C ALA A 193 13.86 -17.34 -24.85
N SER A 194 12.93 -17.74 -23.98
CA SER A 194 12.62 -19.16 -23.78
C SER A 194 11.85 -19.73 -24.98
N PRO A 195 11.95 -21.04 -25.27
CA PRO A 195 11.16 -21.68 -26.32
C PRO A 195 9.65 -21.44 -26.18
N GLU A 196 9.14 -21.38 -24.94
CA GLU A 196 7.74 -21.09 -24.65
C GLU A 196 7.36 -19.65 -25.04
N ALA A 197 8.22 -18.67 -24.76
CA ALA A 197 7.99 -17.28 -25.15
C ALA A 197 7.97 -17.14 -26.69
N ILE A 198 8.93 -17.78 -27.38
CA ILE A 198 8.99 -17.81 -28.85
C ILE A 198 7.73 -18.46 -29.43
N GLY A 199 7.29 -19.60 -28.87
CA GLY A 199 6.09 -20.29 -29.31
C GLY A 199 4.82 -19.46 -29.12
N ARG A 200 4.68 -18.77 -27.97
CA ARG A 200 3.56 -17.84 -27.72
C ARG A 200 3.54 -16.67 -28.70
N TRP A 201 4.70 -16.09 -28.97
CA TRP A 201 4.85 -15.00 -29.93
C TRP A 201 4.58 -15.44 -31.39
N GLN A 202 5.04 -16.62 -31.79
CA GLN A 202 4.71 -17.17 -33.12
C GLN A 202 3.20 -17.42 -33.23
N LYS A 203 2.57 -17.91 -32.16
CA LYS A 203 1.12 -18.10 -32.12
C LYS A 203 0.36 -16.77 -32.19
N SER A 204 0.76 -15.75 -31.43
CA SER A 204 0.10 -14.43 -31.46
C SER A 204 0.16 -13.80 -32.86
N LYS A 205 1.28 -13.97 -33.57
CA LYS A 205 1.38 -13.59 -34.99
C LYS A 205 0.41 -14.33 -35.92
N ILE A 206 0.15 -15.62 -35.66
CA ILE A 206 -0.84 -16.39 -36.43
C ILE A 206 -2.26 -15.89 -36.13
N ASP A 207 -2.50 -15.46 -34.90
CA ASP A 207 -3.78 -14.91 -34.43
C ASP A 207 -3.93 -13.41 -34.78
N ASP A 208 -3.11 -12.86 -35.69
CA ASP A 208 -3.06 -11.44 -36.11
C ASP A 208 -2.85 -10.42 -34.95
N LEU A 209 -2.32 -10.87 -33.82
CA LEU A 209 -1.89 -10.01 -32.71
C LEU A 209 -0.43 -9.59 -32.95
N VAL A 210 -0.24 -8.38 -33.47
CA VAL A 210 1.09 -7.81 -33.71
C VAL A 210 1.62 -7.22 -32.40
N VAL A 211 2.24 -8.08 -31.59
CA VAL A 211 2.95 -7.69 -30.36
C VAL A 211 4.42 -8.10 -30.42
N HIS A 212 5.26 -7.35 -29.72
CA HIS A 212 6.67 -7.65 -29.60
C HIS A 212 6.91 -8.91 -28.75
N ILE A 213 8.03 -9.63 -28.96
CA ILE A 213 8.32 -10.88 -28.22
C ILE A 213 8.52 -10.64 -26.71
N SER A 214 8.91 -9.43 -26.30
CA SER A 214 9.07 -9.05 -24.89
C SER A 214 7.78 -9.22 -24.08
N GLU A 215 6.63 -8.96 -24.68
CA GLU A 215 5.29 -9.16 -24.09
C GLU A 215 5.00 -10.63 -23.70
N HIS A 216 5.77 -11.57 -24.25
CA HIS A 216 5.65 -13.00 -23.96
C HIS A 216 6.75 -13.53 -23.04
N MET A 217 7.68 -12.67 -22.60
CA MET A 217 8.79 -13.04 -21.73
C MET A 217 8.42 -12.98 -20.25
N TYR A 218 9.02 -13.85 -19.45
CA TYR A 218 8.93 -13.75 -18.00
C TYR A 218 9.80 -12.60 -17.48
N LEU A 219 9.42 -11.99 -16.36
CA LEU A 219 10.20 -10.95 -15.67
C LEU A 219 11.69 -11.30 -15.53
N SER A 220 12.01 -12.56 -15.19
CA SER A 220 13.40 -13.01 -15.06
C SER A 220 14.22 -12.90 -16.36
N THR A 221 13.56 -13.07 -17.51
CA THR A 221 14.18 -12.99 -18.83
C THR A 221 14.40 -11.54 -19.23
N LEU A 222 13.37 -10.70 -19.06
CA LEU A 222 13.46 -9.25 -19.28
C LEU A 222 14.59 -8.63 -18.44
N MET A 223 14.63 -8.98 -17.15
CA MET A 223 15.71 -8.57 -16.23
C MET A 223 17.09 -9.04 -16.68
N ASP A 224 17.22 -10.25 -17.25
CA ASP A 224 18.52 -10.73 -17.73
C ASP A 224 18.98 -9.99 -18.99
N ILE A 225 18.05 -9.69 -19.92
CA ILE A 225 18.32 -8.90 -21.14
C ILE A 225 18.76 -7.49 -20.75
N VAL A 226 17.97 -6.79 -19.93
CA VAL A 226 18.32 -5.45 -19.42
C VAL A 226 19.65 -5.49 -18.69
N GLY A 227 19.87 -6.49 -17.84
CA GLY A 227 21.13 -6.66 -17.12
C GLY A 227 22.35 -6.89 -18.03
N LYS A 228 22.18 -7.53 -19.19
CA LYS A 228 23.24 -7.74 -20.20
C LYS A 228 23.53 -6.48 -21.01
N SER A 229 22.50 -5.77 -21.46
CA SER A 229 22.66 -4.54 -22.23
C SER A 229 23.26 -3.43 -21.37
N GLN A 230 24.35 -2.81 -21.84
CA GLN A 230 24.94 -1.66 -21.15
C GLN A 230 24.07 -0.41 -21.31
N SER A 231 23.40 -0.26 -22.44
CA SER A 231 22.48 0.85 -22.75
C SER A 231 21.33 0.85 -21.75
N LEU A 232 20.49 -0.19 -21.79
CA LEU A 232 19.32 -0.35 -20.93
C LEU A 232 19.66 -0.28 -19.45
N ARG A 233 20.73 -0.95 -19.02
CA ARG A 233 21.11 -0.96 -17.60
C ARG A 233 21.49 0.43 -17.07
N ARG A 234 22.04 1.30 -17.93
CA ARG A 234 22.39 2.69 -17.57
C ARG A 234 21.16 3.56 -17.42
N GLU A 235 20.05 3.26 -18.11
CA GLU A 235 18.77 3.94 -17.91
C GLU A 235 18.27 3.73 -16.48
N PHE A 236 18.54 2.57 -15.88
CA PHE A 236 18.28 2.31 -14.46
C PHE A 236 19.38 2.84 -13.50
N GLY A 237 20.38 3.59 -14.00
CA GLY A 237 21.46 4.15 -13.20
C GLY A 237 22.55 3.16 -12.77
N TYR A 238 22.67 1.99 -13.41
CA TYR A 238 23.65 0.96 -13.02
C TYR A 238 24.79 0.81 -14.03
N GLU A 239 26.04 0.97 -13.58
CA GLU A 239 27.21 0.81 -14.46
C GLU A 239 27.54 -0.65 -14.78
N SER A 240 27.25 -1.57 -13.85
CA SER A 240 27.63 -2.98 -13.97
C SER A 240 26.45 -3.94 -13.82
N ARG A 241 26.49 -5.05 -14.59
CA ARG A 241 25.50 -6.14 -14.49
C ARG A 241 25.40 -6.72 -13.08
N SER A 242 26.53 -6.81 -12.37
CA SER A 242 26.57 -7.33 -11.01
C SER A 242 25.82 -6.42 -10.03
N GLN A 243 25.95 -5.11 -10.17
CA GLN A 243 25.22 -4.13 -9.35
C GLN A 243 23.71 -4.22 -9.62
N PHE A 244 23.32 -4.16 -10.90
CA PHE A 244 21.92 -4.33 -11.31
C PHE A 244 21.28 -5.62 -10.77
N LYS A 245 21.99 -6.75 -10.89
CA LYS A 245 21.50 -8.04 -10.40
C LYS A 245 21.42 -8.09 -8.86
N LYS A 246 22.38 -7.47 -8.17
CA LYS A 246 22.36 -7.38 -6.70
C LYS A 246 21.16 -6.59 -6.21
N ASP A 247 20.86 -5.47 -6.87
CA ASP A 247 19.85 -4.54 -6.38
C ASP A 247 18.44 -4.97 -6.80
N LEU A 248 18.25 -5.44 -8.03
CA LEU A 248 16.93 -5.79 -8.56
C LEU A 248 16.65 -7.29 -8.65
N GLY A 249 17.66 -8.17 -8.51
CA GLY A 249 17.46 -9.62 -8.63
C GLY A 249 16.51 -10.21 -7.58
N GLY A 250 16.37 -9.56 -6.43
CA GLY A 250 15.40 -9.93 -5.39
C GLY A 250 13.93 -9.73 -5.80
N LEU A 251 13.66 -8.93 -6.83
CA LEU A 251 12.31 -8.67 -7.35
C LEU A 251 11.65 -9.93 -7.90
N ILE A 252 12.41 -10.81 -8.55
CA ILE A 252 11.88 -12.08 -9.11
C ILE A 252 11.32 -12.96 -7.98
N GLN A 253 12.07 -13.09 -6.89
CA GLN A 253 11.63 -13.88 -5.74
C GLN A 253 10.41 -13.26 -5.08
N LEU A 254 10.41 -11.93 -4.91
CA LEU A 254 9.28 -11.19 -4.34
C LEU A 254 8.01 -11.38 -5.20
N ARG A 255 8.10 -11.15 -6.51
CA ARG A 255 7.01 -11.35 -7.48
C ARG A 255 6.45 -12.77 -7.41
N ASN A 256 7.30 -13.79 -7.32
CA ASN A 256 6.86 -15.17 -7.15
C ASN A 256 6.10 -15.38 -5.83
N ARG A 257 6.57 -14.82 -4.70
CA ARG A 257 5.84 -14.91 -3.42
C ARG A 257 4.46 -14.27 -3.50
N ILE A 258 4.35 -13.10 -4.12
CA ILE A 258 3.09 -12.38 -4.29
C ILE A 258 2.10 -13.22 -5.10
N MET A 259 2.56 -13.79 -6.22
CA MET A 259 1.82 -14.68 -7.15
C MET A 259 1.32 -15.99 -6.53
N HIS A 260 1.80 -16.33 -5.33
CA HIS A 260 1.35 -17.49 -4.58
C HIS A 260 0.46 -17.06 -3.39
N PRO A 261 -0.86 -16.95 -3.58
CA PRO A 261 -1.76 -16.37 -2.57
C PRO A 261 -1.80 -17.16 -1.26
N THR A 262 -1.46 -18.45 -1.28
CA THR A 262 -1.42 -19.31 -0.09
C THR A 262 -0.11 -19.25 0.69
N LYS A 263 0.93 -18.59 0.15
CA LYS A 263 2.23 -18.44 0.84
C LYS A 263 2.28 -17.11 1.55
N THR A 264 2.67 -17.09 2.81
CA THR A 264 3.00 -15.86 3.55
C THR A 264 4.02 -15.02 2.75
N LEU A 265 3.70 -13.74 2.59
CA LEU A 265 4.53 -12.77 1.88
C LEU A 265 5.63 -12.22 2.78
N VAL A 266 5.27 -11.90 4.03
CA VAL A 266 6.13 -11.30 5.04
C VAL A 266 5.99 -12.09 6.34
N HIS A 267 7.12 -12.56 6.87
CA HIS A 267 7.18 -13.36 8.10
C HIS A 267 7.53 -12.57 9.36
N ASP A 268 8.39 -11.55 9.20
CA ASP A 268 8.91 -10.72 10.29
C ASP A 268 9.19 -9.30 9.76
N THR A 269 9.54 -8.39 10.66
CA THR A 269 9.83 -6.99 10.35
C THR A 269 11.05 -6.82 9.43
N GLU A 270 12.03 -7.73 9.48
CA GLU A 270 13.20 -7.69 8.60
C GLU A 270 12.82 -8.05 7.14
N ASP A 271 11.98 -9.07 6.96
CA ASP A 271 11.41 -9.43 5.66
C ASP A 271 10.47 -8.35 5.13
N LEU A 272 9.73 -7.66 6.01
CA LEU A 272 8.94 -6.48 5.66
C LEU A 272 9.84 -5.39 5.07
N SER A 273 10.89 -5.02 5.79
CA SER A 273 11.83 -3.97 5.39
C SER A 273 12.49 -4.28 4.05
N LYS A 274 12.93 -5.54 3.86
CA LYS A 274 13.47 -6.01 2.56
C LYS A 274 12.43 -5.94 1.45
N THR A 275 11.17 -6.25 1.75
CA THR A 275 10.07 -6.24 0.80
C THR A 275 9.73 -4.82 0.36
N ILE A 276 9.60 -3.87 1.30
CA ILE A 276 9.38 -2.44 1.03
C ILE A 276 10.54 -1.87 0.20
N SER A 277 11.80 -2.11 0.61
CA SER A 277 12.98 -1.61 -0.12
C SER A 277 13.06 -2.14 -1.56
N ARG A 278 12.64 -3.39 -1.80
CA ARG A 278 12.53 -3.94 -3.15
C ARG A 278 11.41 -3.26 -3.94
N LEU A 279 10.24 -3.11 -3.33
CA LEU A 279 9.10 -2.47 -3.98
C LEU A 279 9.40 -1.02 -4.35
N GLN A 280 10.01 -0.25 -3.44
CA GLN A 280 10.35 1.14 -3.67
C GLN A 280 11.32 1.31 -4.85
N ARG A 281 12.25 0.38 -5.05
CA ARG A 281 13.13 0.40 -6.23
C ARG A 281 12.37 0.18 -7.53
N ALA A 282 11.34 -0.66 -7.54
CA ALA A 282 10.48 -0.83 -8.70
C ALA A 282 9.62 0.42 -8.96
N ILE A 283 9.05 1.02 -7.90
CA ILE A 283 8.26 2.27 -7.99
C ILE A 283 9.13 3.40 -8.57
N ASN A 284 10.31 3.63 -7.99
CA ASN A 284 11.21 4.69 -8.46
C ASN A 284 11.58 4.52 -9.93
N ALA A 285 11.88 3.28 -10.37
CA ALA A 285 12.20 3.02 -11.76
C ALA A 285 11.03 3.31 -12.72
N VAL A 286 9.79 2.99 -12.31
CA VAL A 286 8.59 3.30 -13.11
C VAL A 286 8.30 4.80 -13.14
N ASP A 287 8.43 5.49 -12.01
CA ASP A 287 8.16 6.92 -11.94
C ASP A 287 9.21 7.76 -12.68
N GLU A 288 10.48 7.34 -12.68
CA GLU A 288 11.54 7.95 -13.50
C GLU A 288 11.23 7.80 -15.00
N PHE A 289 10.85 6.60 -15.44
CA PHE A 289 10.51 6.35 -16.84
C PHE A 289 9.33 7.21 -17.34
N HIS A 290 8.25 7.31 -16.57
CA HIS A 290 7.10 8.13 -16.97
C HIS A 290 7.40 9.64 -17.01
N ARG A 291 8.38 10.11 -16.22
CA ARG A 291 8.84 11.51 -16.28
C ARG A 291 9.54 11.79 -17.61
N ASP A 292 10.39 10.86 -18.06
CA ASP A 292 11.13 11.02 -19.32
C ASP A 292 10.19 10.99 -20.54
N GLU A 293 9.13 10.17 -20.53
CA GLU A 293 8.13 10.18 -21.60
C GLU A 293 7.37 11.51 -21.70
N THR A 294 6.94 12.07 -20.55
CA THR A 294 6.19 13.34 -20.53
C THR A 294 7.05 14.55 -20.92
N GLU A 295 8.35 14.53 -20.65
CA GLU A 295 9.28 15.59 -21.06
C GLU A 295 9.68 15.47 -22.55
N SER A 296 9.67 14.26 -23.14
CA SER A 296 10.04 14.06 -24.55
C SER A 296 8.92 14.41 -25.55
N GLU A 297 7.64 14.31 -25.16
CA GLU A 297 6.49 14.58 -26.04
C GLU A 297 6.16 16.08 -26.23
N PHE A 298 6.77 16.97 -25.44
CA PHE A 298 6.59 18.43 -25.59
C PHE A 298 7.93 19.18 -25.67
N PRO A 299 8.66 19.10 -26.79
CA PRO A 299 9.66 20.12 -27.08
C PRO A 299 8.90 21.43 -27.30
N ILE A 300 8.82 22.27 -26.26
CA ILE A 300 8.37 23.66 -26.40
C ILE A 300 9.24 24.27 -27.51
N PRO A 301 8.66 24.66 -28.66
CA PRO A 301 9.46 25.28 -29.71
C PRO A 301 10.09 26.53 -29.13
N ASP A 302 11.42 26.61 -29.18
CA ASP A 302 12.15 27.78 -28.77
C ASP A 302 11.55 29.01 -29.48
N ALA A 303 10.96 29.90 -28.69
CA ALA A 303 10.30 31.13 -29.15
C ALA A 303 11.36 32.16 -29.60
N GLY A 304 12.24 31.73 -30.51
CA GLY A 304 13.37 32.48 -31.05
C GLY A 304 13.36 32.62 -32.57
N THR A 305 12.37 32.10 -33.27
CA THR A 305 12.24 32.36 -34.72
C THR A 305 11.49 33.68 -34.93
N LYS A 306 12.25 34.78 -34.95
CA LYS A 306 11.81 36.06 -35.52
C LYS A 306 11.33 35.82 -36.95
N LEU A 307 10.01 35.84 -37.15
CA LEU A 307 9.40 36.07 -38.46
C LEU A 307 9.81 37.46 -38.92
N LEU A 308 10.86 37.51 -39.76
CA LEU A 308 11.17 38.65 -40.59
C LEU A 308 10.05 38.78 -41.65
N TYR A 309 9.04 39.59 -41.36
CA TYR A 309 8.24 40.19 -42.42
C TYR A 309 9.00 41.40 -42.95
N SER A 310 9.61 41.24 -44.12
CA SER A 310 10.08 42.32 -44.97
C SER A 310 9.74 41.97 -46.42
N GLY A 311 8.89 42.79 -47.05
CA GLY A 311 8.57 42.72 -48.48
C GLY A 311 7.08 42.71 -48.75
#